data_AF-A0A1X1ZB34-F1
#
_entry.id   AF-A0A1X1ZB34-F1
#
_cell.length_a   1.000
_cell.length_b   1.000
_cell.length_c   1.000
_cell.angle_alpha   90.00
_cell.angle_beta   90.00
_cell.angle_gamma   90.00
#
_symmetry.space_group_name_H-M   'P 1'
#
loop_
_entity.id
_entity.type
_entity.pdbx_description
1 polymer ?
#
loop_
_entity_poly.entity_id
_entity_poly.type
_entity_poly.pdbx_seq_one_letter_code
_entity_poly.pdbx_strand_id
1 'polypeptide(L)'
;MGTGLIAGFPAAPLSSAAAVPAVQLTSTGSGYVVDSPNNLVGLIVGGSGMPLPQQRPGYVENMDELFVQRVLPGAHSVPVFTPEGAQPMFSGIKSLPFDVSVAQGTAMVNQYVSDNVAAGNTVVVSGYSQSTAIATNLMTDLLAQGVPDDAVKFVLTGTVTNPDGGLFERLGMTIPAFGATFSGYGP
;
A
#
# COMPACT_ATOMS: atom_id res chain seq x y z
N MET A 1 -25.84 -58.51 30.36
CA MET A 1 -24.91 -58.39 29.20
C MET A 1 -25.57 -57.46 28.20
N GLY A 2 -24.92 -56.33 27.90
CA GLY A 2 -25.55 -55.11 27.40
C GLY A 2 -26.06 -55.14 25.96
N THR A 3 -27.15 -54.40 25.76
CA THR A 3 -27.78 -53.97 24.51
C THR A 3 -26.89 -53.01 23.72
N GLY A 4 -26.67 -53.28 22.44
CA GLY A 4 -26.07 -52.32 21.49
C GLY A 4 -27.14 -51.80 20.54
N LEU A 5 -27.57 -50.54 20.71
CA LEU A 5 -28.36 -49.79 19.74
C LEU A 5 -27.42 -48.79 19.05
N ILE A 6 -27.31 -48.88 17.73
CA ILE A 6 -26.55 -47.93 16.90
C ILE A 6 -27.45 -46.71 16.71
N ALA A 7 -27.11 -45.59 17.36
CA ALA A 7 -27.70 -44.29 17.07
C ALA A 7 -26.91 -43.63 15.94
N GLY A 8 -27.55 -43.44 14.78
CA GLY A 8 -27.00 -42.64 13.68
C GLY A 8 -26.90 -41.18 14.10
N PHE A 9 -25.74 -40.56 13.87
CA PHE A 9 -25.56 -39.13 14.09
C PHE A 9 -26.36 -38.33 13.04
N PRO A 10 -27.11 -37.28 13.41
CA PRO A 10 -27.69 -36.39 12.42
C PRO A 10 -26.57 -35.57 11.76
N ALA A 11 -26.57 -35.54 10.42
CA ALA A 11 -25.72 -34.66 9.65
C ALA A 11 -26.10 -33.20 9.96
N ALA A 12 -25.12 -32.41 10.43
CA ALA A 12 -25.31 -30.97 10.60
C ALA A 12 -25.53 -30.30 9.23
N PRO A 13 -26.46 -29.33 9.11
CA PRO A 13 -26.63 -28.59 7.87
C PRO A 13 -25.37 -27.77 7.56
N LEU A 14 -24.98 -27.76 6.30
CA LEU A 14 -23.89 -26.92 5.79
C LEU A 14 -24.20 -25.46 6.11
N SER A 15 -23.32 -24.82 6.88
CA SER A 15 -23.42 -23.39 7.15
C SER A 15 -23.37 -22.62 5.82
N SER A 16 -24.34 -21.73 5.64
CA SER A 16 -24.46 -20.84 4.48
C SER A 16 -23.13 -20.16 4.20
N ALA A 17 -22.60 -20.36 2.98
CA ALA A 17 -21.43 -19.66 2.50
C ALA A 17 -21.63 -18.14 2.65
N ALA A 18 -20.76 -17.50 3.43
CA ALA A 18 -20.72 -16.06 3.54
C ALA A 18 -20.53 -15.49 2.12
N ALA A 19 -21.47 -14.66 1.68
CA ALA A 19 -21.36 -13.95 0.42
C ALA A 19 -20.17 -12.99 0.52
N VAL A 20 -19.08 -13.34 -0.16
CA VAL A 20 -17.96 -12.41 -0.37
C VAL A 20 -18.47 -11.34 -1.34
N PRO A 21 -18.47 -10.05 -0.98
CA PRO A 21 -18.84 -9.02 -1.94
C PRO A 21 -17.84 -9.08 -3.10
N ALA A 22 -18.35 -9.29 -4.31
CA ALA A 22 -17.55 -9.23 -5.51
C ALA A 22 -17.04 -7.79 -5.68
N VAL A 23 -15.72 -7.60 -5.60
CA VAL A 23 -15.08 -6.34 -6.00
C VAL A 23 -15.18 -6.28 -7.52
N GLN A 24 -16.07 -5.45 -8.05
CA GLN A 24 -16.07 -5.11 -9.47
C GLN A 24 -14.89 -4.18 -9.75
N LEU A 25 -13.87 -4.69 -10.43
CA LEU A 25 -12.88 -3.86 -11.11
C LEU A 25 -13.57 -3.31 -12.37
N THR A 26 -14.11 -2.09 -12.30
CA THR A 26 -14.54 -1.36 -13.49
C THR A 26 -13.31 -0.78 -14.16
N SER A 27 -12.63 -1.57 -15.01
CA SER A 27 -11.70 -1.01 -15.99
C SER A 27 -12.51 -0.44 -17.16
N THR A 28 -13.11 0.73 -16.97
CA THR A 28 -13.27 1.63 -18.12
C THR A 28 -11.85 1.98 -18.55
N GLY A 29 -11.52 1.98 -19.84
CA GLY A 29 -10.16 2.23 -20.36
C GLY A 29 -9.58 3.64 -20.08
N SER A 30 -10.09 4.33 -19.07
CA SER A 30 -9.48 5.49 -18.42
C SER A 30 -8.68 4.94 -17.24
N GLY A 31 -7.39 5.29 -17.14
CA GLY A 31 -6.55 4.93 -16.01
C GLY A 31 -7.13 5.40 -14.66
N TYR A 32 -6.39 5.17 -13.58
CA TYR A 32 -6.80 5.63 -12.24
C TYR A 32 -6.67 7.15 -12.14
N VAL A 33 -7.73 7.88 -12.48
CA VAL A 33 -7.80 9.34 -12.35
C VAL A 33 -8.72 9.71 -11.20
N VAL A 34 -8.21 10.52 -10.28
CA VAL A 34 -8.99 11.07 -9.17
C VAL A 34 -9.69 12.33 -9.65
N ASP A 35 -11.02 12.35 -9.53
CA ASP A 35 -11.80 13.56 -9.75
C ASP A 35 -11.53 14.52 -8.58
N SER A 36 -10.79 15.60 -8.87
CA SER A 36 -10.41 16.63 -7.90
C SER A 36 -10.86 18.00 -8.42
N PRO A 37 -11.65 18.77 -7.64
CA PRO A 37 -12.23 20.03 -8.09
C PRO A 37 -11.20 21.14 -8.34
N ASN A 38 -9.97 20.98 -7.86
CA ASN A 38 -8.88 21.96 -8.00
C ASN A 38 -7.62 21.34 -8.61
N ASN A 39 -7.72 20.15 -9.19
CA ASN A 39 -6.61 19.38 -9.76
C ASN A 39 -5.48 19.07 -8.76
N LEU A 40 -5.77 19.05 -7.45
CA LEU A 40 -4.82 18.66 -6.42
C LEU A 40 -5.24 17.32 -5.83
N VAL A 41 -4.35 16.34 -5.84
CA VAL A 41 -4.68 14.95 -5.45
C VAL A 41 -3.71 14.47 -4.39
N GLY A 42 -4.23 13.86 -3.33
CA GLY A 42 -3.43 13.14 -2.33
C GLY A 42 -3.62 11.63 -2.48
N LEU A 43 -2.58 10.89 -2.82
CA LEU A 43 -2.61 9.43 -2.83
C LEU A 43 -2.07 8.90 -1.50
N ILE A 44 -2.93 8.32 -0.67
CA ILE A 44 -2.54 7.78 0.64
C ILE A 44 -2.28 6.29 0.52
N VAL A 45 -1.02 5.90 0.68
CA VAL A 45 -0.55 4.52 0.59
C VAL A 45 -0.46 3.89 1.98
N GLY A 46 -0.73 2.58 2.03
CA GLY A 46 -0.63 1.78 3.24
C GLY A 46 0.81 1.58 3.71
N GLY A 47 0.98 0.90 4.84
CA GLY A 47 2.24 0.25 5.22
C GLY A 47 2.02 -1.26 5.34
N SER A 48 3.04 -2.03 5.72
CA SER A 48 2.93 -3.50 5.76
C SER A 48 1.69 -3.99 6.53
N GLY A 49 0.93 -4.90 5.91
CA GLY A 49 -0.32 -5.43 6.45
C GLY A 49 -1.52 -4.48 6.32
N MET A 50 -1.40 -3.37 5.59
CA MET A 50 -2.45 -2.38 5.35
C MET A 50 -2.67 -2.15 3.84
N PRO A 51 -3.10 -3.17 3.07
CA PRO A 51 -3.33 -3.03 1.63
C PRO A 51 -4.53 -2.12 1.27
N LEU A 52 -5.43 -1.90 2.23
CA LEU A 52 -6.61 -1.05 2.09
C LEU A 52 -6.59 -0.01 3.23
N PRO A 53 -5.94 1.15 3.03
CA PRO A 53 -5.72 2.15 4.09
C PRO A 53 -7.01 2.57 4.82
N GLN A 54 -8.12 2.71 4.09
CA GLN A 54 -9.45 3.05 4.61
C GLN A 54 -10.02 2.03 5.62
N GLN A 55 -9.50 0.80 5.65
CA GLN A 55 -9.92 -0.20 6.62
C GLN A 55 -9.25 0.00 7.98
N ARG A 56 -8.24 0.87 8.10
CA ARG A 56 -7.65 1.25 9.39
C ARG A 56 -8.30 2.53 9.89
N PRO A 57 -9.08 2.48 10.99
CA PRO A 57 -9.81 3.63 11.49
C PRO A 57 -8.90 4.84 11.72
N GLY A 58 -9.27 5.98 11.15
CA GLY A 58 -8.57 7.25 11.30
C GLY A 58 -7.24 7.36 10.53
N TYR A 59 -6.80 6.34 9.80
CA TYR A 59 -5.49 6.41 9.13
C TYR A 59 -5.50 7.42 7.98
N VAL A 60 -6.51 7.37 7.11
CA VAL A 60 -6.61 8.24 5.93
C VAL A 60 -6.80 9.69 6.36
N GLU A 61 -7.68 9.93 7.33
CA GLU A 61 -7.96 11.25 7.88
C GLU A 61 -6.71 11.86 8.54
N ASN A 62 -6.01 11.09 9.38
CA ASN A 62 -4.78 11.57 10.01
C ASN A 62 -3.66 11.83 9.00
N MET A 63 -3.52 10.99 7.98
CA MET A 63 -2.52 11.20 6.92
C MET A 63 -2.81 12.47 6.12
N ASP A 64 -4.09 12.72 5.83
CA ASP A 64 -4.52 13.92 5.16
C ASP A 64 -4.25 15.17 6.01
N GLU A 65 -4.86 15.24 7.18
CA GLU A 65 -4.86 16.43 8.06
C GLU A 65 -3.46 16.78 8.58
N LEU A 66 -2.65 15.78 8.93
CA LEU A 66 -1.34 16.01 9.53
C LEU A 66 -0.24 16.19 8.49
N PHE A 67 -0.38 15.70 7.27
CA PHE A 67 0.75 15.69 6.34
C PHE A 67 0.40 16.18 4.93
N VAL A 68 -0.58 15.58 4.26
CA VAL A 68 -0.92 15.95 2.87
C VAL A 68 -1.30 17.42 2.79
N GLN A 69 -2.20 17.89 3.65
CA GLN A 69 -2.67 19.27 3.65
C GLN A 69 -1.55 20.29 3.97
N ARG A 70 -0.44 19.87 4.58
CA ARG A 70 0.72 20.74 4.84
C ARG A 70 1.64 20.90 3.63
N VAL A 71 1.66 19.92 2.73
CA VAL A 71 2.54 19.89 1.54
C VAL A 71 1.79 20.32 0.27
N LEU A 72 0.52 19.97 0.18
CA LEU A 72 -0.38 20.33 -0.93
C LEU A 72 -1.76 20.75 -0.37
N PRO A 73 -1.88 21.97 0.18
CA PRO A 73 -3.13 22.45 0.76
C PRO A 73 -4.28 22.41 -0.25
N GLY A 74 -5.42 21.86 0.16
CA GLY A 74 -6.61 21.70 -0.68
C GLY A 74 -6.61 20.43 -1.54
N ALA A 75 -5.61 19.55 -1.43
CA ALA A 75 -5.62 18.27 -2.12
C ALA A 75 -6.85 17.43 -1.73
N HIS A 76 -7.47 16.81 -2.74
CA HIS A 76 -8.47 15.77 -2.54
C HIS A 76 -7.75 14.44 -2.28
N SER A 77 -7.67 14.05 -1.00
CA SER A 77 -6.97 12.85 -0.58
C SER A 77 -7.82 11.60 -0.70
N VAL A 78 -7.27 10.57 -1.35
CA VAL A 78 -7.89 9.26 -1.55
C VAL A 78 -6.94 8.14 -1.15
N PRO A 79 -7.43 7.08 -0.49
CA PRO A 79 -6.65 5.89 -0.21
C PRO A 79 -6.45 5.08 -1.50
N VAL A 80 -5.25 4.56 -1.71
CA VAL A 80 -4.94 3.68 -2.83
C VAL A 80 -4.55 2.28 -2.36
N PHE A 81 -4.85 1.30 -3.19
CA PHE A 81 -4.45 -0.09 -2.93
C PHE A 81 -2.99 -0.31 -3.32
N THR A 82 -2.25 -0.97 -2.44
CA THR A 82 -0.96 -1.60 -2.73
C THR A 82 -0.92 -2.95 -2.02
N PRO A 83 -0.07 -3.91 -2.44
CA PRO A 83 -0.11 -5.25 -1.85
C PRO A 83 0.29 -5.29 -0.37
N GLU A 84 1.20 -4.42 0.07
CA GLU A 84 1.67 -4.25 1.45
C GLU A 84 1.97 -5.56 2.20
N GLY A 85 2.50 -6.57 1.49
CA GLY A 85 2.96 -7.83 2.06
C GLY A 85 4.34 -7.69 2.70
N ALA A 86 4.51 -8.29 3.89
CA ALA A 86 5.78 -8.47 4.56
C ALA A 86 5.70 -9.71 5.47
N GLN A 87 5.55 -10.87 4.83
CA GLN A 87 5.49 -12.13 5.55
C GLN A 87 6.81 -12.48 6.22
N PRO A 88 6.76 -13.18 7.37
CA PRO A 88 5.53 -13.59 8.09
C PRO A 88 5.08 -12.59 9.16
N MET A 89 5.83 -11.51 9.44
CA MET A 89 5.59 -10.69 10.64
C MET A 89 4.42 -9.74 10.50
N PHE A 90 4.37 -8.97 9.42
CA PHE A 90 3.35 -7.92 9.27
C PHE A 90 2.18 -8.38 8.39
N SER A 91 2.34 -9.52 7.72
CA SER A 91 1.30 -10.18 6.96
C SER A 91 1.45 -11.70 7.08
N GLY A 92 0.34 -12.44 6.93
CA GLY A 92 0.34 -13.89 7.14
C GLY A 92 1.32 -14.64 6.22
N ILE A 93 1.78 -15.83 6.65
CA ILE A 93 2.76 -16.72 5.97
C ILE A 93 2.47 -17.06 4.49
N LYS A 94 1.32 -16.65 3.94
CA LYS A 94 0.93 -16.86 2.53
C LYS A 94 0.68 -15.56 1.72
N SER A 95 1.00 -14.40 2.28
CA SER A 95 1.06 -13.11 1.55
C SER A 95 2.28 -12.99 0.60
N LEU A 96 2.61 -11.77 0.14
CA LEU A 96 3.85 -11.53 -0.61
C LEU A 96 5.05 -11.29 0.32
N PRO A 97 6.25 -11.81 -0.01
CA PRO A 97 7.52 -11.34 0.55
C PRO A 97 7.69 -9.83 0.38
N PHE A 98 8.48 -9.20 1.25
CA PHE A 98 8.60 -7.73 1.29
C PHE A 98 9.05 -7.13 -0.05
N ASP A 99 10.16 -7.60 -0.62
CA ASP A 99 10.71 -7.03 -1.86
C ASP A 99 9.74 -7.20 -3.05
N VAL A 100 9.04 -8.33 -3.11
CA VAL A 100 8.02 -8.59 -4.14
C VAL A 100 6.83 -7.65 -3.98
N SER A 101 6.40 -7.41 -2.74
CA SER A 101 5.33 -6.45 -2.43
C SER A 101 5.73 -5.03 -2.83
N VAL A 102 6.94 -4.60 -2.49
CA VAL A 102 7.45 -3.27 -2.83
C VAL A 102 7.54 -3.08 -4.34
N ALA A 103 8.06 -4.05 -5.09
CA ALA A 103 8.16 -3.96 -6.54
C ALA A 103 6.77 -3.83 -7.20
N GLN A 104 5.80 -4.63 -6.76
CA GLN A 104 4.42 -4.54 -7.27
C GLN A 104 3.74 -3.23 -6.86
N GLY A 105 3.91 -2.79 -5.61
CA GLY A 105 3.41 -1.53 -5.12
C GLY A 105 4.00 -0.33 -5.88
N THR A 106 5.29 -0.37 -6.22
CA THR A 106 5.95 0.66 -7.05
C THR A 106 5.27 0.78 -8.40
N ALA A 107 5.06 -0.34 -9.11
CA ALA A 107 4.39 -0.32 -10.40
C ALA A 107 2.94 0.22 -10.30
N MET A 108 2.20 -0.15 -9.25
CA MET A 108 0.83 0.34 -9.04
C MET A 108 0.79 1.84 -8.77
N VAL A 109 1.61 2.33 -7.81
CA VAL A 109 1.61 3.77 -7.47
C VAL A 109 2.16 4.59 -8.62
N ASN A 110 3.13 4.09 -9.39
CA ASN A 110 3.58 4.73 -10.63
C ASN A 110 2.42 4.93 -11.60
N GLN A 111 1.63 3.89 -11.85
CA GLN A 111 0.44 4.00 -12.72
C GLN A 111 -0.56 5.04 -12.18
N TYR A 112 -0.88 5.02 -10.88
CA TYR A 112 -1.79 5.98 -10.27
C TYR A 112 -1.31 7.42 -10.42
N VAL A 113 0.00 7.65 -10.24
CA VAL A 113 0.61 8.97 -10.42
C VAL A 113 0.58 9.39 -11.88
N SER A 114 1.03 8.54 -12.80
CA SER A 114 1.07 8.84 -14.24
C SER A 114 -0.32 9.16 -14.78
N ASP A 115 -1.35 8.42 -14.37
CA ASP A 115 -2.73 8.67 -14.80
C ASP A 115 -3.24 10.03 -14.34
N ASN A 116 -2.97 10.40 -13.08
CA ASN A 116 -3.39 11.70 -12.53
C ASN A 116 -2.60 12.87 -13.13
N VAL A 117 -1.28 12.72 -13.29
CA VAL A 117 -0.43 13.75 -13.93
C VAL A 117 -0.85 13.95 -15.39
N ALA A 118 -1.12 12.88 -16.13
CA ALA A 118 -1.63 12.98 -17.50
C ALA A 118 -3.02 13.65 -17.59
N ALA A 119 -3.83 13.54 -16.54
CA ALA A 119 -5.10 14.24 -16.41
C ALA A 119 -4.95 15.72 -15.98
N GLY A 120 -3.74 16.20 -15.72
CA GLY A 120 -3.45 17.57 -15.32
C GLY A 120 -3.49 17.81 -13.80
N ASN A 121 -3.51 16.76 -13.00
CA ASN A 121 -3.45 16.87 -11.54
C ASN A 121 -2.01 17.05 -11.04
N THR A 122 -1.83 17.90 -10.03
CA THR A 122 -0.65 17.86 -9.16
C THR A 122 -0.91 16.83 -8.06
N VAL A 123 0.03 15.91 -7.87
CA VAL A 123 -0.15 14.76 -6.98
C VAL A 123 0.78 14.88 -5.77
N VAL A 124 0.30 14.52 -4.58
CA VAL A 124 1.15 14.19 -3.44
C VAL A 124 0.97 12.72 -3.08
N VAL A 125 2.06 11.98 -3.00
CA VAL A 125 2.06 10.58 -2.55
C VAL A 125 2.47 10.54 -1.08
N SER A 126 1.57 10.02 -0.24
CA SER A 126 1.81 9.80 1.19
C SER A 126 2.15 8.33 1.45
N GLY A 127 3.29 8.09 2.12
CA GLY A 127 3.77 6.77 2.49
C GLY A 127 4.11 6.64 3.98
N TYR A 128 3.89 5.44 4.51
CA TYR A 128 4.21 5.02 5.88
C TYR A 128 4.87 3.64 5.89
N SER A 129 5.98 3.49 6.62
CA SER A 129 6.67 2.20 6.78
C SER A 129 7.12 1.60 5.43
N GLN A 130 6.57 0.47 4.98
CA GLN A 130 6.98 -0.18 3.71
C GLN A 130 6.80 0.74 2.50
N SER A 131 5.74 1.53 2.45
CA SER A 131 5.49 2.39 1.30
C SER A 131 6.47 3.54 1.16
N THR A 132 7.35 3.78 2.14
CA THR A 132 8.48 4.69 1.91
C THR A 132 9.50 4.08 0.95
N ALA A 133 9.68 2.76 0.95
CA ALA A 133 10.51 2.08 -0.06
C ALA A 133 9.85 2.12 -1.45
N ILE A 134 8.52 1.94 -1.51
CA ILE A 134 7.73 2.14 -2.74
C ILE A 134 7.95 3.56 -3.28
N ALA A 135 7.84 4.57 -2.42
CA ALA A 135 8.02 5.96 -2.81
C ALA A 135 9.45 6.28 -3.27
N THR A 136 10.48 5.72 -2.63
CA THR A 136 11.88 5.87 -3.07
C THR A 136 12.09 5.31 -4.48
N ASN A 137 11.57 4.11 -4.76
CA ASN A 137 11.65 3.54 -6.10
C ASN A 137 10.86 4.39 -7.10
N LEU A 138 9.66 4.83 -6.72
CA LEU A 138 8.82 5.68 -7.55
C LEU A 138 9.51 7.00 -7.93
N MET A 139 10.20 7.67 -7.00
CA MET A 139 10.97 8.88 -7.33
C MET A 139 12.00 8.63 -8.43
N THR A 140 12.66 7.46 -8.39
CA THR A 140 13.63 7.05 -9.43
C THR A 140 12.94 6.81 -10.77
N ASP A 141 11.80 6.10 -10.75
CA ASP A 141 11.01 5.81 -11.94
C ASP A 141 10.47 7.09 -12.60
N LEU A 142 9.94 8.03 -11.81
CA LEU A 142 9.41 9.31 -12.30
C LEU A 142 10.50 10.18 -12.93
N LEU A 143 11.69 10.21 -12.32
CA LEU A 143 12.86 10.90 -12.88
C LEU A 143 13.26 10.29 -14.23
N ALA A 144 13.32 8.97 -14.33
CA ALA A 144 13.65 8.27 -15.57
C ALA A 144 12.59 8.48 -16.67
N GLN A 145 11.31 8.66 -16.28
CA GLN A 145 10.21 8.98 -17.17
C GLN A 145 10.17 10.46 -17.60
N GLY A 146 10.97 11.33 -16.97
CA GLY A 146 10.96 12.77 -17.25
C GLY A 146 9.71 13.48 -16.75
N VAL A 147 9.06 12.97 -15.71
CA VAL A 147 7.95 13.66 -15.05
C VAL A 147 8.47 14.94 -14.39
N PRO A 148 7.81 16.10 -14.59
CA PRO A 148 8.23 17.36 -13.95
C PRO A 148 8.31 17.24 -12.42
N ASP A 149 9.31 17.88 -11.84
CA ASP A 149 9.58 17.86 -10.40
C ASP A 149 8.51 18.58 -9.56
N ASP A 150 7.75 19.49 -10.16
CA ASP A 150 6.62 20.18 -9.55
C ASP A 150 5.29 19.42 -9.65
N ALA A 151 5.20 18.40 -10.51
CA ALA A 151 3.98 17.63 -10.73
C ALA A 151 3.69 16.64 -9.59
N VAL A 152 4.72 16.17 -8.89
CA VAL A 152 4.61 15.13 -7.85
C VAL A 152 5.37 15.51 -6.59
N LYS A 153 4.69 15.47 -5.45
CA LYS A 153 5.25 15.70 -4.11
C LYS A 153 5.19 14.43 -3.28
N PHE A 154 6.01 14.36 -2.24
CA PHE A 154 6.07 13.18 -1.38
C PHE A 154 5.99 13.55 0.11
N VAL A 155 5.25 12.74 0.85
CA VAL A 155 5.17 12.75 2.31
C VAL A 155 5.57 11.35 2.78
N LEU A 156 6.73 11.21 3.44
CA LEU A 156 7.23 9.92 3.91
C LEU A 156 7.33 9.92 5.43
N THR A 157 6.63 9.01 6.09
CA THR A 157 6.59 8.88 7.55
C THR A 157 6.99 7.47 7.98
N GLY A 158 7.60 7.32 9.17
CA GLY A 158 8.03 6.00 9.65
C GLY A 158 9.01 5.28 8.69
N THR A 159 9.86 6.05 8.01
CA THR A 159 10.69 5.61 6.88
C THR A 159 11.60 4.43 7.22
N VAL A 160 11.56 3.40 6.38
CA VAL A 160 12.46 2.23 6.45
C VAL A 160 13.72 2.38 5.58
N THR A 161 13.80 3.46 4.79
CA THR A 161 14.89 3.84 3.88
C THR A 161 15.31 5.29 4.12
N ASN A 162 16.04 5.58 5.21
CA ASN A 162 16.69 6.88 5.40
C ASN A 162 18.14 6.81 4.89
N PRO A 163 18.74 7.93 4.45
CA PRO A 163 20.16 7.98 4.07
C PRO A 163 21.13 7.58 5.22
N ASP A 164 20.65 7.60 6.46
CA ASP A 164 21.36 7.09 7.65
C ASP A 164 20.92 5.67 8.09
N GLY A 165 20.26 4.92 7.21
CA GLY A 165 19.65 3.63 7.51
C GLY A 165 18.33 3.78 8.29
N GLY A 166 17.22 3.36 7.70
CA GLY A 166 15.91 3.30 8.32
C GLY A 166 15.80 2.26 9.45
N LEU A 167 14.60 2.09 9.98
CA LEU A 167 14.31 1.33 11.21
C LEU A 167 14.93 -0.09 11.26
N PHE A 168 15.02 -0.79 10.12
CA PHE A 168 15.56 -2.15 10.05
C PHE A 168 17.09 -2.20 9.94
N GLU A 169 17.71 -1.19 9.33
CA GLU A 169 19.16 -1.05 9.23
C GLU A 169 19.78 -0.70 10.60
N ARG A 170 19.08 0.10 11.41
CA ARG A 170 19.50 0.44 12.80
C ARG A 170 19.45 -0.74 13.78
N LEU A 171 18.72 -1.81 13.47
CA LEU A 171 18.66 -3.00 14.32
C LEU A 171 19.66 -4.08 13.88
N GLY A 172 20.48 -3.83 12.85
CA GLY A 172 21.49 -4.78 12.36
C GLY A 172 20.91 -6.12 11.91
N MET A 173 19.63 -6.15 11.54
CA MET A 173 18.91 -7.38 11.25
C MET A 173 18.81 -7.63 9.75
N THR A 174 19.72 -8.43 9.21
CA THR A 174 19.39 -9.22 8.01
C THR A 174 18.44 -10.31 8.49
N ILE A 175 17.21 -10.32 7.99
CA ILE A 175 16.29 -11.40 8.31
C ILE A 175 15.96 -12.18 7.02
N PRO A 176 16.73 -13.25 6.71
CA PRO A 176 16.52 -14.08 5.52
C PRO A 176 15.09 -14.63 5.39
N ALA A 177 14.36 -14.76 6.50
CA ALA A 177 12.97 -15.19 6.52
C ALA A 177 11.98 -14.22 5.84
N PHE A 178 12.42 -13.01 5.44
CA PHE A 178 11.58 -11.93 4.91
C PHE A 178 11.73 -11.73 3.41
N GLY A 179 12.72 -12.38 2.79
CA GLY A 179 13.11 -12.10 1.41
C GLY A 179 13.30 -10.60 1.18
N ALA A 180 13.86 -9.90 2.17
CA ALA A 180 14.10 -8.47 2.15
C ALA A 180 15.61 -8.22 2.04
N THR A 181 16.02 -7.49 1.02
CA THR A 181 17.39 -6.97 0.87
C THR A 181 17.41 -5.49 1.20
N PHE A 182 17.92 -5.15 2.39
CA PHE A 182 18.13 -3.75 2.80
C PHE A 182 19.55 -3.36 2.44
N SER A 183 19.73 -2.75 1.27
CA SER A 183 20.98 -2.09 0.90
C SER A 183 20.86 -0.61 1.21
N GLY A 184 21.58 -0.15 2.23
CA GLY A 184 21.79 1.26 2.49
C GLY A 184 22.37 1.95 1.25
N TYR A 185 22.04 3.21 1.07
CA TYR A 185 22.54 4.04 -0.02
C TYR A 185 24.08 4.01 0.01
N GLY A 186 24.71 3.48 -1.04
CA GLY A 186 26.15 3.64 -1.27
C GLY A 186 26.46 5.08 -1.68
N PRO A 187 27.68 5.58 -1.40
CA PRO A 187 28.03 7.01 -1.46
C PRO A 187 27.79 7.68 -2.82
#